data_AF-A0A367PAS9-F1
#
_entry.id   AF-A0A367PAS9-F1
#
_cell.length_a   1.000
_cell.length_b   1.000
_cell.length_c   1.000
_cell.angle_alpha   90.00
_cell.angle_beta   90.00
_cell.angle_gamma   90.00
#
_symmetry.space_group_name_H-M   'P 1'
#
loop_
_entity.id
_entity.type
_entity.pdbx_description
1 polymer ?
#
loop_
_entity_poly.entity_id
_entity_poly.type
_entity_poly.pdbx_seq_one_letter_code
_entity_poly.pdbx_strand_id
1 'polypeptide(L)' 'MRTIFRLFQEHPASVGESYLQHMLSSFSFGASMLFASMAALVHGMLPFLFVATGSNTISRLHERMVTHRNRVASRHR' A
#
# COMPACT_ATOMS: atom_id res chain seq x y z
N MET A 1 -23.81 -17.73 0.60
CA MET A 1 -22.46 -17.79 -0.03
C MET A 1 -22.29 -16.92 -1.29
N ARG A 2 -23.34 -16.49 -2.02
CA ARG A 2 -23.18 -15.67 -3.25
C ARG A 2 -22.82 -14.19 -3.01
N THR A 3 -23.11 -13.63 -1.84
CA THR A 3 -22.96 -12.19 -1.57
C THR A 3 -21.51 -11.76 -1.36
N ILE A 4 -20.69 -12.64 -0.77
CA ILE A 4 -19.28 -12.33 -0.44
C ILE A 4 -18.44 -12.20 -1.72
N PHE A 5 -18.64 -13.09 -2.69
CA PHE A 5 -17.93 -13.05 -3.97
C PHE A 5 -18.19 -11.77 -4.78
N ARG A 6 -19.36 -11.15 -4.64
CA ARG A 6 -19.67 -9.88 -5.30
C ARG A 6 -18.81 -8.74 -4.75
N LEU A 7 -18.63 -8.65 -3.43
CA LEU A 7 -17.80 -7.62 -2.80
C LEU A 7 -16.34 -7.67 -3.29
N PHE A 8 -15.80 -8.88 -3.49
CA PHE A 8 -14.44 -9.07 -3.99
C PHE A 8 -14.29 -8.85 -5.50
N GLN A 9 -15.37 -8.87 -6.29
CA GLN A 9 -15.31 -8.69 -7.75
C GLN A 9 -15.78 -7.31 -8.21
N GLU A 10 -16.77 -6.71 -7.55
CA GLU A 10 -17.32 -5.40 -7.90
C GLU A 10 -16.32 -4.26 -7.60
N HIS A 11 -15.55 -4.36 -6.51
CA HIS A 11 -14.58 -3.32 -6.17
C HIS A 11 -13.41 -3.21 -7.17
N PRO A 12 -12.69 -4.30 -7.54
CA PRO A 12 -11.66 -4.25 -8.57
C PRO A 12 -12.22 -3.88 -9.96
N ALA A 13 -13.39 -4.40 -10.31
CA ALA A 13 -14.05 -4.09 -11.58
C ALA A 13 -14.40 -2.60 -11.69
N SER A 14 -14.77 -1.94 -10.59
CA SER A 14 -15.07 -0.50 -10.57
C SER A 14 -13.86 0.40 -10.81
N VAL A 15 -12.63 -0.12 -10.62
CA VAL A 15 -11.37 0.59 -10.90
C VAL A 15 -10.64 0.05 -12.14
N GLY A 16 -11.26 -0.87 -12.87
CA GLY A 16 -10.71 -1.46 -14.10
C GLY A 16 -9.52 -2.41 -13.87
N GLU A 17 -9.33 -2.92 -12.64
CA GLU A 17 -8.26 -3.86 -12.31
C GLU A 17 -8.82 -5.29 -12.17
N SER A 18 -8.02 -6.28 -12.56
CA SER A 18 -8.33 -7.67 -12.19
C SER A 18 -8.21 -7.82 -10.66
N TYR A 19 -9.03 -8.68 -10.06
CA TYR A 19 -8.97 -8.95 -8.61
C TYR A 19 -7.55 -9.26 -8.12
N LEU A 20 -6.81 -10.07 -8.87
CA LEU A 20 -5.43 -10.43 -8.52
C LEU A 20 -4.48 -9.23 -8.60
N GLN A 21 -4.63 -8.35 -9.59
CA GLN A 21 -3.82 -7.13 -9.70
C GLN A 21 -4.09 -6.19 -8.51
N HIS A 22 -5.36 -5.95 -8.21
CA HIS A 22 -5.77 -5.09 -7.10
C HIS A 22 -5.33 -5.64 -5.75
N MET A 23 -5.48 -6.96 -5.56
CA MET A 23 -5.04 -7.68 -4.37
C MET A 23 -3.52 -7.57 -4.21
N LEU A 24 -2.73 -7.91 -5.23
CA LEU A 24 -1.26 -7.85 -5.15
C LEU A 24 -0.76 -6.43 -4.84
N SER A 25 -1.35 -5.41 -5.48
CA SER A 25 -1.01 -4.01 -5.24
C SER A 25 -1.28 -3.62 -3.78
N SER A 26 -2.50 -3.91 -3.29
CA SER A 26 -2.92 -3.57 -1.93
C SER A 26 -2.11 -4.33 -0.87
N PHE A 27 -1.86 -5.63 -1.08
CA PHE A 27 -1.06 -6.45 -0.17
C PHE A 27 0.41 -6.02 -0.16
N SER A 28 1.00 -5.67 -1.32
CA SER A 28 2.39 -5.17 -1.38
C SER A 28 2.55 -3.86 -0.60
N PHE A 29 1.58 -2.96 -0.73
CA PHE A 29 1.55 -1.71 0.02
C PHE A 29 1.41 -1.97 1.53
N GLY A 30 0.43 -2.77 1.93
CA GLY A 30 0.17 -3.13 3.33
C GLY A 30 1.34 -3.86 4.00
N ALA A 31 1.96 -4.82 3.30
CA ALA A 31 3.14 -5.54 3.80
C ALA A 31 4.31 -4.58 4.08
N SER A 32 4.53 -3.60 3.20
CA SER A 32 5.56 -2.57 3.40
C SER A 32 5.27 -1.69 4.62
N MET A 33 4.01 -1.34 4.87
CA MET A 33 3.60 -0.59 6.08
C MET A 33 3.80 -1.42 7.34
N LEU A 34 3.43 -2.69 7.33
CA LEU A 34 3.61 -3.60 8.47
C LEU A 34 5.09 -3.73 8.82
N PHE A 35 5.95 -3.92 7.81
CA PHE A 35 7.40 -3.94 7.99
C PHE A 35 7.94 -2.63 8.59
N ALA A 36 7.49 -1.47 8.06
CA ALA A 36 7.89 -0.17 8.60
C ALA A 36 7.48 0.02 10.07
N SER A 37 6.29 -0.44 10.43
CA SER A 37 5.78 -0.44 11.81
C SER A 37 6.65 -1.32 12.72
N MET A 38 6.92 -2.56 12.32
CA MET A 38 7.79 -3.47 13.07
C MET A 38 9.20 -2.88 13.25
N ALA A 39 9.78 -2.31 12.19
CA ALA A 39 11.09 -1.66 12.26
C ALA A 39 11.09 -0.47 13.24
N ALA A 40 10.04 0.34 13.26
CA ALA A 40 9.89 1.46 14.19
C ALA A 40 9.73 1.00 15.65
N LEU A 41 8.96 -0.07 15.90
CA LEU A 41 8.81 -0.67 17.23
C LEU A 41 10.14 -1.21 17.75
N VAL A 42 10.87 -1.96 16.91
CA VAL A 42 12.20 -2.48 17.27
C VAL A 42 13.17 -1.33 17.50
N HIS A 43 13.15 -0.28 16.69
CA HIS A 43 13.96 0.92 16.90
C HIS A 43 13.63 1.60 18.26
N GLY A 44 12.36 1.68 18.63
CA GLY A 44 11.95 2.22 19.93
C GLY A 44 12.50 1.41 21.12
N MET A 45 12.70 0.10 20.96
CA MET A 45 13.34 -0.75 21.97
C MET A 45 14.87 -0.71 21.90
N LEU A 46 15.42 -0.65 20.69
CA LEU A 46 16.85 -0.70 20.38
C LEU A 46 17.20 0.50 19.48
N PRO A 47 17.52 1.68 20.05
CA PRO A 47 17.63 2.94 19.29
C PRO A 47 18.78 2.95 18.27
N PHE A 48 19.70 2.00 18.33
CA PHE A 48 20.78 1.85 17.34
C PHE A 48 20.38 0.98 16.13
N LEU A 49 19.25 0.26 16.19
CA LEU A 49 18.77 -0.59 15.12
C LEU A 49 17.64 0.12 14.33
N PHE A 50 17.58 -0.07 13.02
CA PHE A 50 16.53 0.48 12.13
C PHE A 50 16.31 2.01 12.20
N VAL A 51 17.37 2.77 12.51
CA VAL A 51 17.35 4.23 12.77
C VAL A 51 16.47 5.06 11.82
N ALA A 52 16.52 4.78 10.52
CA ALA A 52 15.72 5.48 9.51
C ALA A 52 14.83 4.54 8.68
N THR A 53 14.76 3.25 9.02
CA THR A 53 14.09 2.25 8.17
C THR A 53 12.59 2.48 8.10
N GLY A 54 11.95 2.79 9.24
CA GLY A 54 10.52 3.09 9.30
C GLY A 54 10.15 4.33 8.48
N SER A 55 10.80 5.47 8.79
CA SER A 55 10.56 6.74 8.11
C SER A 55 10.83 6.66 6.60
N ASN A 56 11.98 6.12 6.19
CA ASN A 56 12.31 5.97 4.76
C ASN A 56 11.30 5.10 4.01
N THR A 57 10.79 4.04 4.65
CA THR A 57 9.77 3.18 4.03
C THR A 57 8.45 3.91 3.85
N ILE A 58 7.99 4.65 4.86
CA ILE A 58 6.78 5.47 4.75
C ILE A 58 6.94 6.58 3.71
N SER A 59 8.08 7.29 3.68
CA SER A 59 8.35 8.31 2.66
C SER A 59 8.26 7.75 1.25
N ARG A 60 8.82 6.56 1.00
CA ARG A 60 8.73 5.88 -0.30
C ARG A 60 7.31 5.46 -0.63
N LEU A 61 6.54 4.96 0.34
CA LEU A 61 5.13 4.61 0.14
C LEU A 61 4.27 5.86 -0.16
N HIS A 62 4.54 6.96 0.52
CA HIS A 62 3.88 8.24 0.29
C HIS A 62 4.19 8.79 -1.11
N GLU A 63 5.45 8.75 -1.54
CA GLU A 63 5.85 9.14 -2.90
C GLU A 63 5.12 8.31 -3.97
N ARG A 64 5.04 6.99 -3.78
CA ARG A 64 4.27 6.10 -4.68
C ARG A 64 2.80 6.49 -4.74
N MET A 65 2.18 6.78 -3.60
CA MET A 65 0.77 7.19 -3.51
C MET A 65 0.52 8.50 -4.26
N VAL A 66 1.36 9.51 -4.04
CA VAL A 66 1.23 10.82 -4.69
C VAL A 66 1.51 10.74 -6.19
N THR A 67 2.53 9.99 -6.60
CA THR A 67 2.89 9.82 -8.03
C THR A 67 1.77 9.11 -8.79
N HIS A 68 1.18 8.06 -8.21
CA HIS A 68 0.02 7.39 -8.81
C HIS A 68 -1.19 8.31 -8.91
N ARG A 69 -1.46 9.12 -7.89
CA ARG A 69 -2.55 10.12 -7.91
C ARG A 69 -2.38 11.13 -9.04
N ASN A 70 -1.17 11.65 -9.23
CA ASN A 70 -0.87 12.63 -10.27
C ASN A 70 -1.08 12.06 -11.69
N ARG A 71 -0.71 10.79 -11.93
CA ARG A 71 -0.95 10.11 -13.21
C ARG A 71 -2.43 9.94 -13.56
N VAL A 72 -3.29 9.70 -12.57
CA VAL A 72 -4.74 9.60 -12.81
C VAL A 72 -5.32 10.98 -13.15
N ALA A 73 -4.88 12.02 -12.44
CA ALA A 73 -5.34 13.39 -12.66
C ALA A 73 -4.96 13.96 -14.05
N SER A 74 -3.77 13.61 -14.58
CA SER A 74 -3.33 14.04 -15.92
C SER A 74 -3.98 13.25 -17.06
N ARG A 75 -4.59 12.09 -16.80
CA ARG A 75 -5.30 11.28 -17.79
C ARG A 75 -6.75 11.73 -18.05
N HIS A 76 -7.28 12.60 -17.18
CA HIS A 76 -8.65 13.14 -17.25
C HIS A 76 -8.69 14.63 -17.68
N ARG A 77 -7.56 15.20 -18.12
CA ARG A 77 -7.50 16.50 -18.80
C ARG A 77 -7.25 16.29 -20.27
#